data_AF-A0A7V5P973-F1
#
_entry.id   AF-A0A7V5P973-F1
#
_cell.length_a   1.000
_cell.length_b   1.000
_cell.length_c   1.000
_cell.angle_alpha   90.00
_cell.angle_beta   90.00
_cell.angle_gamma   90.00
#
_symmetry.space_group_name_H-M   'P 1'
#
loop_
_entity.id
_entity.type
_entity.pdbx_description
1 polymer ?
#
loop_
_entity_poly.entity_id
_entity_poly.type
_entity_poly.pdbx_seq_one_letter_code
_entity_poly.pdbx_strand_id
1 'polypeptide(L)'
;MSRSPRQQGPLSLPWLPPALVAILSLGSIAPLLLGPLPATHDGLHHLFRLFELDRSLRAGVLYPRIFADMGFGYGYPVLNFYSPLSYYLAWLA
;
A
#
# COMPACT_ATOMS: atom_id res chain seq x y z
N MET A 1 8.49 59.58 7.27
CA MET A 1 8.44 58.13 7.59
C MET A 1 8.09 57.37 6.32
N SER A 2 9.10 56.91 5.59
CA SER A 2 8.97 56.19 4.32
C SER A 2 8.73 54.70 4.61
N ARG A 3 7.61 54.13 4.14
CA ARG A 3 7.34 52.69 4.26
C ARG A 3 8.26 51.96 3.29
N SER A 4 9.22 51.22 3.84
CA SER A 4 10.07 50.29 3.08
C SER A 4 9.20 49.34 2.23
N PRO A 5 9.50 49.12 0.93
CA PRO A 5 8.78 48.17 0.11
C PRO A 5 8.96 46.77 0.69
N ARG A 6 7.84 46.12 1.02
CA ARG A 6 7.81 44.73 1.46
C ARG A 6 8.39 43.89 0.32
N GLN A 7 9.66 43.47 0.47
CA GLN A 7 10.31 42.59 -0.50
C GLN A 7 9.45 41.34 -0.64
N GLN A 8 8.81 41.19 -1.80
CA GLN A 8 8.08 40.00 -2.15
C GLN A 8 9.15 38.93 -2.39
N GLY A 9 9.37 38.06 -1.39
CA GLY A 9 10.23 36.89 -1.55
C GLY A 9 9.77 36.05 -2.75
N PRO A 10 10.64 35.19 -3.30
CA PRO A 10 10.33 34.40 -4.49
C PRO A 10 8.98 33.69 -4.33
N LEU A 11 8.18 33.70 -5.41
CA LEU A 11 6.88 33.04 -5.53
C LEU A 11 6.94 31.65 -4.89
N SER A 12 6.44 31.52 -3.66
CA SER A 12 6.23 30.22 -3.05
C SER A 12 5.05 29.62 -3.80
N LEU A 13 5.27 28.54 -4.55
CA LEU A 13 4.20 27.78 -5.18
C LEU A 13 3.77 26.72 -4.16
N PRO A 14 2.75 26.97 -3.32
CA PRO A 14 2.40 26.08 -2.21
C PRO A 14 1.95 24.69 -2.68
N TRP A 15 1.58 24.57 -3.96
CA TRP A 15 1.11 23.33 -4.57
C TRP A 15 2.22 22.49 -5.23
N LEU A 16 3.44 23.00 -5.39
CA LEU A 16 4.53 22.22 -5.98
C LEU A 16 4.86 20.96 -5.17
N PRO A 17 5.03 21.02 -3.83
CA PRO A 17 5.31 19.82 -3.05
C PRO A 17 4.22 18.74 -3.15
N PRO A 18 2.92 19.01 -2.93
CA PRO A 18 1.90 17.98 -3.05
C PRO A 18 1.72 17.49 -4.49
N ALA A 19 1.86 18.36 -5.49
CA ALA A 19 1.80 17.94 -6.90
C ALA A 19 2.94 16.98 -7.25
N LEU A 20 4.16 17.28 -6.80
CA LEU A 20 5.31 16.40 -7.01
C LEU A 20 5.10 15.04 -6.32
N VAL A 21 4.62 15.03 -5.07
CA VAL A 21 4.28 13.78 -4.36
C VAL A 21 3.24 12.98 -5.15
N ALA A 22 2.16 13.62 -5.60
CA ALA A 22 1.11 12.95 -6.37
C ALA A 22 1.66 12.34 -7.68
N ILE A 23 2.47 13.08 -8.43
CA ILE A 23 3.08 12.60 -9.68
C ILE A 23 4.00 11.40 -9.41
N LEU A 24 4.85 11.47 -8.39
CA LEU A 24 5.75 10.38 -8.03
C LEU A 24 4.99 9.14 -7.53
N SER A 25 3.94 9.33 -6.72
CA SER A 25 3.07 8.24 -6.28
C SER A 25 2.35 7.57 -7.45
N LEU A 26 1.78 8.36 -8.38
CA LEU A 26 1.12 7.84 -9.57
C LEU A 26 2.10 7.06 -10.45
N GLY A 27 3.31 7.59 -10.67
CA GLY A 27 4.37 6.91 -11.41
C GLY A 27 4.78 5.59 -10.77
N SER A 28 4.82 5.52 -9.43
CA SER A 28 5.14 4.30 -8.70
C SER A 28 4.02 3.24 -8.74
N ILE A 29 2.76 3.66 -8.86
CA ILE A 29 1.60 2.74 -8.89
C ILE A 29 1.32 2.26 -10.33
N ALA A 30 1.68 3.03 -11.35
CA ALA A 30 1.40 2.71 -12.75
C ALA A 30 1.78 1.27 -13.18
N PRO A 31 2.94 0.69 -12.78
CA PRO A 31 3.27 -0.69 -13.13
C PRO A 31 2.29 -1.72 -12.56
N LEU A 32 1.68 -1.46 -11.40
CA LEU A 32 0.68 -2.33 -10.78
C LEU A 32 -0.67 -2.28 -11.49
N LEU A 33 -0.98 -1.19 -12.19
CA LEU A 33 -2.27 -0.98 -12.86
C LEU A 33 -2.25 -1.38 -14.34
N LEU A 34 -1.09 -1.25 -15.00
CA LEU A 34 -0.98 -1.32 -16.46
C LEU A 34 -0.25 -2.57 -16.96
N GLY A 35 0.31 -3.40 -16.07
CA GLY A 35 1.11 -4.55 -16.43
C GLY A 35 0.91 -5.76 -15.50
N PRO A 36 1.46 -6.93 -15.87
CA PRO A 36 1.46 -8.08 -14.98
C PRO A 36 2.32 -7.81 -13.75
N LEU A 37 1.98 -8.47 -12.64
CA LEU A 37 2.82 -8.41 -11.44
C LEU A 37 4.24 -8.93 -11.76
N PRO A 38 5.28 -8.28 -11.23
CA PRO A 38 6.65 -8.74 -11.43
C PRO A 38 6.83 -10.13 -10.82
N ALA A 39 7.62 -10.97 -11.48
CA ALA A 39 8.04 -12.24 -10.91
C ALA A 39 9.04 -11.97 -9.78
N THR A 40 8.59 -12.10 -8.54
CA THR A 40 9.42 -11.90 -7.34
C THR A 40 9.67 -13.24 -6.64
N HIS A 41 10.70 -13.27 -5.80
CA HIS A 41 11.04 -14.46 -5.01
C HIS A 41 9.93 -14.86 -4.03
N ASP A 42 9.13 -13.89 -3.59
CA ASP A 42 8.05 -14.04 -2.63
C ASP A 42 6.64 -13.98 -3.26
N GLY A 43 6.52 -13.91 -4.58
CA GLY A 43 5.22 -13.80 -5.26
C GLY A 43 4.25 -14.93 -4.89
N LEU A 44 4.76 -16.17 -4.83
CA LEU A 44 3.98 -17.32 -4.37
C LEU A 44 3.56 -17.19 -2.89
N HIS A 45 4.42 -16.63 -2.02
CA HIS A 45 4.05 -16.40 -0.63
C HIS A 45 2.90 -15.39 -0.50
N HIS A 46 2.87 -14.36 -1.34
CA HIS A 46 1.75 -13.41 -1.37
C HIS A 46 0.44 -14.05 -1.84
N LEU A 47 0.49 -14.98 -2.82
CA LEU A 47 -0.69 -15.73 -3.24
C LEU A 47 -1.25 -16.63 -2.12
N PHE A 48 -0.40 -17.34 -1.39
CA PHE A 48 -0.85 -18.14 -0.24
C PHE A 48 -1.47 -17.28 0.87
N ARG A 49 -0.89 -16.10 1.14
CA ARG A 49 -1.47 -15.13 2.09
C ARG A 49 -2.85 -14.65 1.64
N LEU A 50 -3.03 -14.42 0.34
CA LEU A 50 -4.32 -13.99 -0.21
C LEU A 50 -5.37 -15.09 -0.10
N PHE A 51 -4.99 -16.35 -0.35
CA PHE A 51 -5.83 -17.52 -0.14
C PHE A 51 -6.30 -17.65 1.32
N GLU A 52 -5.37 -17.53 2.28
CA GLU A 52 -5.69 -17.58 3.72
C GLU A 52 -6.59 -16.43 4.16
N LEU A 53 -6.40 -15.24 3.58
CA LEU A 53 -7.29 -14.11 3.81
C LEU A 53 -8.71 -14.42 3.31
N ASP A 54 -8.87 -14.89 2.06
CA ASP A 54 -10.18 -15.24 1.50
C ASP A 54 -10.90 -16.31 2.34
N ARG A 55 -10.18 -17.38 2.71
CA ARG A 55 -10.69 -18.45 3.58
C ARG A 55 -11.16 -17.90 4.94
N SER A 56 -10.37 -17.02 5.56
CA SER A 56 -10.71 -16.41 6.84
C SER A 56 -11.93 -15.48 6.75
N LEU A 57 -12.01 -14.66 5.70
CA LEU A 57 -13.13 -13.76 5.45
C LEU A 57 -14.44 -14.55 5.21
N ARG A 58 -14.37 -15.63 4.43
CA ARG A 58 -15.51 -16.56 4.23
C ARG A 58 -15.95 -17.26 5.51
N ALA A 59 -15.03 -17.48 6.45
CA ALA A 59 -15.34 -17.98 7.78
C ALA A 59 -15.91 -16.91 8.73
N GLY A 60 -16.12 -15.67 8.26
CA GLY A 60 -16.65 -14.56 9.05
C GLY A 60 -15.60 -13.81 9.88
N VAL A 61 -14.32 -14.13 9.72
CA VAL A 61 -13.22 -13.44 10.42
C VAL A 61 -12.79 -12.24 9.58
N LEU A 62 -13.41 -11.08 9.84
CA LEU A 62 -13.19 -9.84 9.07
C LEU A 62 -11.78 -9.25 9.19
N TYR A 63 -11.00 -9.65 10.20
CA TYR A 63 -9.61 -9.18 10.36
C TYR A 63 -8.72 -10.29 10.93
N PRO A 64 -8.29 -11.26 10.11
CA PRO A 64 -7.49 -12.39 10.55
C PRO A 64 -6.04 -11.97 10.81
N ARG A 65 -5.68 -11.78 12.08
CA ARG A 65 -4.31 -11.42 12.48
C ARG A 65 -3.31 -12.55 12.26
N ILE A 66 -3.77 -13.79 12.39
CA ILE A 66 -2.99 -15.02 12.27
C ILE A 66 -3.62 -15.86 11.15
N PHE A 67 -2.80 -16.31 10.21
CA PHE A 67 -3.23 -17.23 9.14
C PHE A 67 -2.87 -18.64 9.58
N ALA A 68 -3.88 -19.44 9.91
CA ALA A 68 -3.73 -20.69 10.65
C ALA A 68 -2.96 -21.77 9.87
N ASP A 69 -3.17 -21.85 8.56
CA ASP A 69 -2.57 -22.91 7.75
C ASP A 69 -1.14 -22.54 7.30
N MET A 70 -0.69 -21.30 7.58
CA MET A 70 0.70 -20.87 7.36
C MET A 70 1.65 -21.29 8.47
N GLY A 71 2.96 -21.19 8.20
CA GLY A 71 4.00 -21.51 9.18
C GLY A 71 3.98 -22.99 9.56
N PHE A 72 3.83 -23.89 8.59
CA PHE A 72 3.70 -25.34 8.81
C PHE A 72 2.51 -25.74 9.71
N GLY A 73 1.43 -24.95 9.70
CA GLY A 73 0.22 -25.19 10.50
C GLY A 73 0.29 -24.67 11.93
N TYR A 74 1.37 -24.00 12.34
CA TYR A 74 1.45 -23.31 13.63
C TYR A 74 0.75 -21.95 13.65
N GLY A 75 0.34 -21.48 12.47
CA GLY A 75 -0.16 -20.13 12.28
C GLY A 75 0.96 -19.13 12.04
N TYR A 76 0.69 -18.13 11.20
CA TYR A 76 1.64 -17.05 10.92
C TYR A 76 0.99 -15.67 11.08
N PRO A 77 1.58 -14.73 11.85
CA PRO A 77 0.96 -13.45 12.22
C PRO A 77 1.02 -12.40 11.08
N VAL A 78 0.59 -12.75 9.87
CA VAL A 78 0.77 -11.94 8.65
C VAL A 78 0.26 -10.51 8.82
N LEU A 79 -1.01 -10.31 9.19
CA LEU A 79 -1.61 -8.97 9.27
C LEU A 79 -1.22 -8.18 10.52
N ASN A 80 -0.33 -8.71 11.37
CA ASN A 80 0.32 -7.91 12.42
C ASN A 80 1.54 -7.16 11.88
N PHE A 81 2.24 -7.71 10.88
CA PHE A 81 3.54 -7.21 10.43
C PHE A 81 3.56 -6.74 8.97
N TYR A 82 2.61 -7.18 8.15
CA TYR A 82 2.50 -6.80 6.73
C TYR A 82 1.29 -5.89 6.49
N SER A 83 1.37 -5.07 5.44
CA SER A 83 0.38 -4.04 5.10
C SER A 83 -1.02 -4.61 4.83
N PRO A 84 -1.99 -4.49 5.75
CA PRO A 84 -3.29 -5.14 5.60
C PRO A 84 -4.06 -4.61 4.40
N LEU A 85 -4.05 -3.28 4.21
CA LEU A 85 -4.75 -2.62 3.11
C LEU A 85 -4.38 -3.22 1.74
N SER A 86 -3.10 -3.53 1.51
CA SER A 86 -2.64 -4.14 0.26
C SER A 86 -3.30 -5.49 -0.01
N TYR A 87 -3.48 -6.33 1.02
CA TYR A 87 -4.14 -7.63 0.86
C TYR A 87 -5.65 -7.51 0.67
N TYR A 88 -6.33 -6.59 1.36
CA TYR A 88 -7.76 -6.37 1.13
C TYR A 88 -8.03 -5.81 -0.27
N LEU A 89 -7.20 -4.89 -0.76
CA LEU A 89 -7.32 -4.39 -2.13
C LEU A 89 -7.06 -5.51 -3.15
N ALA A 90 -6.05 -6.35 -2.92
CA ALA A 90 -5.78 -7.51 -3.78
C ALA A 90 -6.90 -8.57 -3.72
N TRP A 91 -7.60 -8.71 -2.59
CA TRP A 91 -8.76 -9.61 -2.46
C TRP A 91 -10.00 -9.09 -3.20
N LEU A 92 -10.12 -7.77 -3.34
CA LEU A 92 -11.20 -7.11 -4.08
C LEU A 92 -10.97 -7.04 -5.59
N ALA A 93 -9.73 -7.19 -6.05
CA ALA A 93 -9.32 -7.11 -7.46
C ALA A 93 -9.59 -8.42 -8.21
#